data_AF-A0A3M1Z1I0-F1
#
_entry.id   AF-A0A3M1Z1I0-F1
#
_cell.length_a   1.000
_cell.length_b   1.000
_cell.length_c   1.000
_cell.angle_alpha   90.00
_cell.angle_beta   90.00
_cell.angle_gamma   90.00
#
_symmetry.space_group_name_H-M   'P 1'
#
loop_
_entity.id
_entity.type
_entity.pdbx_description
1 polymer ?
#
loop_
_entity_poly.entity_id
_entity_poly.type
_entity_poly.pdbx_seq_one_letter_code
_entity_poly.pdbx_strand_id
1 'polypeptide(L)'
;MAGRVAAAALVVFLAAGVSAAGVREQAGMARALLGAGPEALDLLGREPAAGSRADRYFRALALDRAGFRAAALGVWAELAATGGPFSGPALEAAVDREFARGRYERVAALAAAANPGRLADPDALWYRVGQSLRMLGRSPEAAEALGRVSQGPFLPYALHTLAQIRFEEDRHAEALDLLARAVEAAPEPLADRIRLTRGRILYQVAVGLSGLDPEARERGLQVARDQFGRIQPESPWYAQALEGMGWCDLELGATAEALAAFTLAAERDPD
;
A
#
# COMPACT_ATOMS: atom_id res chain seq x y z
N MET A 1 0.87 -16.38 0.27
CA MET A 1 1.86 -17.35 0.80
C MET A 1 2.86 -16.75 1.83
N ALA A 2 2.93 -15.42 2.03
CA ALA A 2 3.84 -14.78 2.98
C ALA A 2 3.53 -15.04 4.49
N GLY A 3 2.29 -15.44 4.84
CA GLY A 3 1.87 -15.63 6.23
C GLY A 3 2.44 -16.85 6.97
N ARG A 4 3.17 -17.74 6.29
CA ARG A 4 3.72 -18.97 6.90
C ARG A 4 5.17 -18.85 7.36
N VAL A 5 5.93 -17.90 6.82
CA VAL A 5 7.37 -17.77 7.13
C VAL A 5 7.60 -16.98 8.41
N ALA A 6 6.73 -16.02 8.75
CA ALA A 6 6.80 -15.28 10.01
C ALA A 6 6.51 -16.14 11.26
N ALA A 7 5.80 -17.27 11.11
CA ALA A 7 5.46 -18.15 12.22
C ALA A 7 6.63 -19.05 12.68
N ALA A 8 7.66 -19.24 11.85
CA ALA A 8 8.73 -20.20 12.11
C ALA A 8 9.87 -19.65 12.99
N ALA A 9 10.02 -18.32 13.10
CA ALA A 9 11.14 -17.72 13.82
C ALA A 9 10.90 -17.53 15.33
N LEU A 10 9.70 -17.83 15.85
CA LEU A 10 9.35 -17.59 17.26
C LEU A 10 9.21 -18.87 18.11
N VAL A 11 9.74 -20.01 17.63
CA VAL A 11 9.66 -21.30 18.34
C VAL A 11 11.05 -21.90 18.49
N VAL A 12 11.91 -21.27 19.29
CA VAL A 12 13.04 -21.98 19.91
C VAL A 12 13.25 -21.41 21.31
N PHE A 13 12.52 -21.95 22.28
CA PHE A 13 13.00 -22.17 23.65
C PHE A 13 11.99 -23.08 24.33
N LEU A 14 12.42 -24.27 24.76
CA LEU A 14 12.19 -24.84 26.10
C LEU A 14 12.22 -26.36 26.10
N ALA A 15 13.18 -26.91 26.84
CA ALA A 15 13.03 -28.19 27.54
C ALA A 15 13.86 -28.14 28.82
N ALA A 16 13.22 -27.71 29.93
CA ALA A 16 13.40 -28.18 31.31
C ALA A 16 12.73 -27.19 32.30
N GLY A 17 11.72 -27.64 33.05
CA GLY A 17 11.18 -26.91 34.21
C GLY A 17 9.89 -26.08 34.04
N VAL A 18 9.05 -26.37 33.04
CA VAL A 18 7.80 -25.60 32.82
C VAL A 18 6.68 -26.12 33.73
N SER A 19 6.05 -25.24 34.52
CA SER A 19 4.89 -25.56 35.35
C SER A 19 3.67 -25.93 34.49
N ALA A 20 2.67 -26.63 35.06
CA ALA A 20 1.43 -26.95 34.34
C ALA A 20 0.72 -25.69 33.79
N ALA A 21 0.83 -24.56 34.50
CA ALA A 21 0.35 -23.26 34.03
C ALA A 21 1.13 -22.78 32.79
N GLY A 22 2.46 -22.91 32.79
CA GLY A 22 3.28 -22.55 31.63
C GLY A 22 3.02 -23.43 30.39
N VAL A 23 2.74 -24.72 30.57
CA VAL A 23 2.35 -25.62 29.47
C VAL A 23 1.01 -25.19 28.88
N ARG A 24 0.03 -24.84 29.74
CA ARG A 24 -1.28 -24.34 29.30
C ARG A 24 -1.15 -23.04 28.50
N GLU A 25 -0.35 -22.09 29.00
CA GLU A 25 -0.08 -20.81 28.34
C GLU A 25 0.55 -21.01 26.96
N GLN A 26 1.58 -21.85 26.85
CA GLN A 26 2.23 -22.19 25.58
C GLN A 26 1.27 -22.84 24.58
N ALA A 27 0.42 -23.76 25.04
CA ALA A 27 -0.61 -24.36 24.20
C ALA A 27 -1.60 -23.30 23.69
N GLY A 28 -1.99 -22.35 24.55
CA GLY A 28 -2.84 -21.21 24.17
C GLY A 28 -2.20 -20.34 23.09
N MET A 29 -0.93 -19.98 23.25
CA MET A 29 -0.18 -19.19 22.26
C MET A 29 -0.05 -19.93 20.91
N ALA A 30 0.24 -21.23 20.93
CA ALA A 30 0.32 -22.05 19.73
C ALA A 30 -1.04 -22.11 18.99
N ARG A 31 -2.15 -22.28 19.74
CA ARG A 31 -3.51 -22.24 19.16
C ARG A 31 -3.83 -20.87 18.56
N ALA A 32 -3.43 -19.80 19.27
CA ALA A 32 -3.61 -18.44 18.79
C ALA A 32 -2.89 -18.23 17.46
N LEU A 33 -1.65 -18.73 17.30
CA LEU A 33 -0.88 -18.69 16.06
C LEU A 33 -1.54 -19.47 14.91
N LEU A 34 -2.07 -20.66 15.21
CA LEU A 34 -2.64 -21.58 14.23
C LEU A 34 -4.03 -21.19 13.71
N GLY A 35 -4.69 -20.21 14.32
CA GLY A 35 -6.00 -19.72 13.86
C GLY A 35 -7.16 -20.11 14.76
N ALA A 36 -6.90 -20.93 15.77
CA ALA A 36 -7.89 -21.45 16.71
C ALA A 36 -8.16 -20.43 17.82
N GLY A 37 -8.82 -19.31 17.44
CA GLY A 37 -9.07 -18.17 18.31
C GLY A 37 -9.86 -18.52 19.57
N PRO A 38 -11.07 -19.12 19.46
CA PRO A 38 -11.86 -19.54 20.61
C PRO A 38 -11.10 -20.49 21.55
N GLU A 39 -10.45 -21.52 21.00
CA GLU A 39 -9.71 -22.52 21.78
C GLU A 39 -8.46 -21.92 22.46
N ALA A 40 -7.82 -20.93 21.82
CA ALA A 40 -6.75 -20.19 22.43
C ALA A 40 -7.24 -19.34 23.62
N LEU A 41 -8.42 -18.72 23.51
CA LEU A 41 -9.01 -17.94 24.60
C LEU A 41 -9.46 -18.82 25.77
N ASP A 42 -9.84 -20.07 25.55
CA ASP A 42 -10.13 -21.00 26.65
C ASP A 42 -8.86 -21.30 27.47
N LEU A 43 -7.69 -21.29 26.82
CA LEU A 43 -6.41 -21.56 27.46
C LEU A 43 -5.79 -20.32 28.11
N LEU A 44 -5.82 -19.18 27.41
CA LEU A 44 -5.21 -17.91 27.84
C LEU A 44 -6.15 -17.10 28.74
N GLY A 45 -7.46 -17.19 28.55
CA GLY A 45 -8.46 -16.30 29.13
C GLY A 45 -8.76 -15.08 28.25
N ARG A 46 -9.84 -14.37 28.57
CA ARG A 46 -10.34 -13.23 27.77
C ARG A 46 -9.86 -11.86 28.26
N GLU A 47 -9.41 -11.78 29.50
CA GLU A 47 -9.00 -10.52 30.12
C GLU A 47 -7.70 -9.98 29.49
N PRO A 48 -7.69 -8.80 28.86
CA PRO A 48 -6.58 -8.32 28.03
C PRO A 48 -5.33 -7.88 28.81
N ALA A 49 -5.44 -7.60 30.11
CA ALA A 49 -4.42 -6.88 30.88
C ALA A 49 -3.46 -7.77 31.69
N ALA A 50 -3.73 -9.07 31.82
CA ALA A 50 -2.91 -9.97 32.63
C ALA A 50 -1.79 -10.60 31.79
N GLY A 51 -0.63 -10.85 32.42
CA GLY A 51 0.41 -11.71 31.86
C GLY A 51 1.59 -10.98 31.18
N SER A 52 2.46 -11.78 30.58
CA SER A 52 3.65 -11.30 29.89
C SER A 52 3.29 -10.53 28.61
N ARG A 53 4.24 -9.80 28.00
CA ARG A 53 4.01 -9.14 26.70
C ARG A 53 3.67 -10.14 25.60
N ALA A 54 4.26 -11.33 25.66
CA ALA A 54 3.96 -12.42 24.74
C ALA A 54 2.53 -12.91 24.93
N ASP A 55 2.09 -13.15 26.18
CA ASP A 55 0.71 -13.55 26.47
C ASP A 55 -0.28 -12.53 25.91
N ARG A 56 -0.08 -11.24 26.21
CA ARG A 56 -0.94 -10.17 25.73
C ARG A 56 -1.01 -10.12 24.21
N TYR A 57 0.12 -10.29 23.52
CA TYR A 57 0.14 -10.32 22.05
C TYR A 57 -0.66 -11.50 21.47
N PHE A 58 -0.42 -12.72 21.97
CA PHE A 58 -1.11 -13.92 21.49
C PHE A 58 -2.58 -13.94 21.88
N ARG A 59 -2.92 -13.39 23.04
CA ARG A 59 -4.31 -13.17 23.46
C ARG A 59 -5.01 -12.18 22.55
N ALA A 60 -4.37 -11.07 22.17
CA ALA A 60 -4.92 -10.13 21.20
C ALA A 60 -5.16 -10.80 19.83
N LEU A 61 -4.23 -11.64 19.38
CA LEU A 61 -4.40 -12.45 18.17
C LEU A 61 -5.61 -13.40 18.28
N ALA A 62 -5.77 -14.07 19.42
CA ALA A 62 -6.90 -14.95 19.67
C ALA A 62 -8.23 -14.19 19.73
N LEU A 63 -8.27 -13.03 20.42
CA LEU A 63 -9.43 -12.14 20.50
C LEU A 63 -9.89 -11.70 19.12
N ASP A 64 -8.97 -11.26 18.26
CA ASP A 64 -9.30 -10.82 16.90
C ASP A 64 -9.88 -11.97 16.05
N ARG A 65 -9.29 -13.16 16.13
CA ARG A 65 -9.76 -14.35 15.40
C ARG A 65 -11.09 -14.87 15.92
N ALA A 66 -11.39 -14.66 17.20
CA ALA A 66 -12.69 -14.93 17.80
C ALA A 66 -13.71 -13.79 17.59
N GLY A 67 -13.34 -12.70 16.88
CA GLY A 67 -14.25 -11.60 16.55
C GLY A 67 -14.33 -10.48 17.60
N PHE A 68 -13.59 -10.56 18.71
CA PHE A 68 -13.49 -9.53 19.75
C PHE A 68 -12.54 -8.40 19.35
N ARG A 69 -12.82 -7.77 18.20
CA ARG A 69 -11.86 -6.91 17.49
C ARG A 69 -11.49 -5.64 18.25
N ALA A 70 -12.44 -5.01 18.94
CA ALA A 70 -12.17 -3.79 19.72
C ALA A 70 -11.19 -4.08 20.87
N ALA A 71 -11.36 -5.22 21.55
CA ALA A 71 -10.47 -5.65 22.62
C ALA A 71 -9.06 -5.95 22.08
N ALA A 72 -8.96 -6.68 20.96
CA ALA A 72 -7.68 -6.95 20.32
C ALA A 72 -6.93 -5.66 19.92
N LEU A 73 -7.64 -4.70 19.31
CA LEU A 73 -7.08 -3.41 18.90
C LEU A 73 -6.57 -2.59 20.09
N GLY A 74 -7.29 -2.58 21.21
CA GLY A 74 -6.83 -1.92 22.44
C GLY A 74 -5.49 -2.49 22.92
N VAL A 75 -5.36 -3.82 22.96
CA VAL A 75 -4.12 -4.48 23.39
C VAL A 75 -2.97 -4.20 22.42
N TRP A 76 -3.21 -4.27 21.11
CA TRP A 76 -2.16 -3.98 20.13
C TRP A 76 -1.69 -2.53 20.17
N ALA A 77 -2.61 -1.57 20.32
CA ALA A 77 -2.24 -0.16 20.44
C ALA A 77 -1.35 0.09 21.67
N GLU A 78 -1.70 -0.52 22.81
CA GLU A 78 -0.89 -0.43 24.03
C GLU A 78 0.50 -1.07 23.85
N LEU A 79 0.56 -2.26 23.27
CA LEU A 79 1.83 -2.94 22.99
C LEU A 79 2.71 -2.14 22.01
N ALA A 80 2.12 -1.54 20.98
CA ALA A 80 2.81 -0.71 19.99
C ALA A 80 3.43 0.55 20.62
N ALA A 81 2.76 1.17 21.58
CA ALA A 81 3.22 2.38 22.27
C ALA A 81 4.35 2.10 23.28
N THR A 82 4.43 0.89 23.83
CA THR A 82 5.29 0.57 24.97
C THR A 82 6.63 -0.09 24.61
N GLY A 83 7.01 -0.17 23.33
CA GLY A 83 8.31 -0.69 22.87
C GLY A 83 8.52 -2.21 22.98
N GLY A 84 9.72 -2.70 22.70
CA GLY A 84 10.09 -4.11 22.88
C GLY A 84 9.72 -5.07 21.74
N PRO A 85 9.92 -6.39 21.92
CA PRO A 85 9.89 -7.35 20.81
C PRO A 85 8.54 -7.50 20.09
N PHE A 86 7.44 -7.20 20.80
CA PHE A 86 6.08 -7.32 20.26
C PHE A 86 5.48 -5.99 19.83
N SER A 87 6.14 -4.84 20.04
CA SER A 87 5.56 -3.54 19.66
C SER A 87 5.47 -3.36 18.15
N GLY A 88 6.47 -3.83 17.39
CA GLY A 88 6.43 -3.82 15.92
C GLY A 88 5.30 -4.68 15.35
N PRO A 89 5.25 -5.99 15.66
CA PRO A 89 4.16 -6.86 15.20
C PRO A 89 2.77 -6.42 15.67
N ALA A 90 2.66 -5.79 16.85
CA ALA A 90 1.40 -5.24 17.33
C ALA A 90 0.97 -4.01 16.49
N LEU A 91 1.90 -3.11 16.17
CA LEU A 91 1.63 -1.96 15.31
C LEU A 91 1.16 -2.42 13.91
N GLU A 92 1.88 -3.36 13.31
CA GLU A 92 1.53 -3.93 12.00
C GLU A 92 0.13 -4.55 12.01
N ALA A 93 -0.18 -5.33 13.06
CA ALA A 93 -1.48 -5.96 13.21
C ALA A 93 -2.61 -4.91 13.35
N ALA A 94 -2.41 -3.88 14.16
CA ALA A 94 -3.40 -2.82 14.37
C ALA A 94 -3.61 -1.99 13.10
N VAL A 95 -2.53 -1.56 12.44
CA VAL A 95 -2.59 -0.77 11.21
C VAL A 95 -3.27 -1.54 10.07
N ASP A 96 -2.91 -2.80 9.85
CA ASP A 96 -3.54 -3.63 8.81
C ASP A 96 -5.06 -3.69 8.96
N ARG A 97 -5.55 -3.84 10.19
CA ARG A 97 -6.98 -3.98 10.48
C ARG A 97 -7.75 -2.67 10.40
N GLU A 98 -7.18 -1.58 10.88
CA GLU A 98 -7.80 -0.26 10.76
C GLU A 98 -7.80 0.21 9.30
N PHE A 99 -6.72 -0.06 8.56
CA PHE A 99 -6.63 0.23 7.13
C PHE A 99 -7.69 -0.53 6.32
N ALA A 100 -7.84 -1.84 6.56
CA ALA A 100 -8.84 -2.67 5.88
C ALA A 100 -10.29 -2.22 6.12
N ARG A 101 -10.54 -1.42 7.17
CA ARG A 101 -11.84 -0.83 7.48
C ARG A 101 -12.00 0.62 7.01
N GLY A 102 -11.01 1.17 6.32
CA GLY A 102 -11.01 2.58 5.92
C GLY A 102 -10.91 3.56 7.09
N ARG A 103 -10.44 3.12 8.26
CA ARG A 103 -10.29 3.97 9.45
C ARG A 103 -8.94 4.69 9.41
N TYR A 104 -8.74 5.51 8.39
CA TYR A 104 -7.45 6.16 8.10
C TYR A 104 -6.94 7.04 9.25
N GLU A 105 -7.84 7.74 9.96
CA GLU A 105 -7.47 8.52 11.15
C GLU A 105 -6.87 7.65 12.27
N ARG A 106 -7.40 6.44 12.46
CA ARG A 106 -6.88 5.50 13.45
C ARG A 106 -5.50 4.98 13.03
N VAL A 107 -5.30 4.70 11.75
CA VAL A 107 -3.97 4.32 11.22
C VAL A 107 -2.95 5.42 11.51
N ALA A 108 -3.27 6.68 11.19
CA ALA A 108 -2.38 7.80 11.42
C ALA A 108 -2.07 8.00 12.92
N ALA A 109 -3.08 7.90 13.78
CA ALA A 109 -2.90 8.01 15.23
C ALA A 109 -2.03 6.87 15.81
N LEU A 110 -2.25 5.63 15.36
CA LEU A 110 -1.43 4.48 15.76
C LEU A 110 0.04 4.68 15.36
N ALA A 111 0.31 5.09 14.12
CA ALA A 111 1.66 5.32 13.64
C ALA A 111 2.37 6.45 14.40
N ALA A 112 1.66 7.52 14.73
CA ALA A 112 2.22 8.66 15.47
C ALA A 112 2.52 8.35 16.94
N ALA A 113 1.71 7.49 17.57
CA ALA A 113 1.86 7.13 18.98
C ALA A 113 2.79 5.93 19.22
N ALA A 114 3.21 5.22 18.17
CA ALA A 114 3.96 3.99 18.31
C ALA A 114 5.44 4.23 18.61
N ASN A 115 6.02 3.29 19.36
CA ASN A 115 7.45 3.12 19.54
C ASN A 115 7.82 1.70 19.09
N PRO A 116 7.77 1.42 17.77
CA PRO A 116 7.94 0.06 17.28
C PRO A 116 9.39 -0.39 17.47
N GLY A 117 9.56 -1.61 17.97
CA GLY A 117 10.81 -2.34 17.90
C GLY A 117 11.02 -2.87 16.49
N ARG A 118 11.47 -4.11 16.37
CA ARG A 118 11.66 -4.75 15.07
C ARG A 118 10.31 -4.95 14.36
N LEU A 119 10.21 -4.43 13.14
CA LEU A 119 9.11 -4.67 12.21
C LEU A 119 9.36 -5.98 11.44
N ALA A 120 8.30 -6.72 11.15
CA ALA A 120 8.35 -7.94 10.34
C ALA A 120 8.12 -7.63 8.85
N ASP A 121 7.24 -6.68 8.55
CA ASP A 121 6.90 -6.24 7.19
C ASP A 121 6.79 -4.70 7.15
N PRO A 122 7.93 -3.99 7.23
CA PRO A 122 7.95 -2.53 7.27
C PRO A 122 7.36 -1.89 6.01
N ASP A 123 7.58 -2.49 4.83
CA ASP A 123 7.09 -1.95 3.55
C ASP A 123 5.56 -1.94 3.52
N ALA A 124 4.92 -3.03 3.95
CA ALA A 124 3.45 -3.10 4.01
C ALA A 124 2.87 -2.17 5.08
N LEU A 125 3.55 -1.98 6.21
CA LEU A 125 3.16 -0.99 7.22
C LEU A 125 3.20 0.42 6.65
N TRP A 126 4.35 0.83 6.11
CA TRP A 126 4.56 2.19 5.64
C TRP A 126 3.71 2.55 4.44
N TYR A 127 3.45 1.58 3.54
CA TYR A 127 2.47 1.76 2.48
C TYR A 127 1.08 2.11 3.05
N ARG A 128 0.55 1.32 3.99
CA ARG A 128 -0.79 1.55 4.57
C ARG A 128 -0.87 2.88 5.33
N VAL A 129 0.18 3.23 6.07
CA VAL A 129 0.28 4.53 6.75
C VAL A 129 0.28 5.67 5.73
N GLY A 130 1.12 5.58 4.70
CA GLY A 130 1.22 6.58 3.64
C GLY A 130 -0.09 6.77 2.88
N GLN A 131 -0.74 5.68 2.49
CA GLN A 131 -2.07 5.72 1.85
C GLN A 131 -3.13 6.35 2.76
N SER A 132 -3.13 6.02 4.05
CA SER A 132 -4.07 6.60 5.01
C SER A 132 -3.88 8.11 5.10
N LEU A 133 -2.64 8.57 5.24
CA LEU A 133 -2.32 10.00 5.31
C LEU A 133 -2.70 10.73 4.01
N ARG A 134 -2.48 10.08 2.86
CA ARG A 134 -2.91 10.60 1.55
C ARG A 134 -4.43 10.80 1.49
N MET A 135 -5.21 9.81 1.92
CA MET A 135 -6.68 9.90 1.97
C MET A 135 -7.19 10.98 2.93
N LEU A 136 -6.39 11.38 3.90
CA LEU A 136 -6.68 12.46 4.84
C LEU A 136 -6.18 13.83 4.35
N GLY A 137 -5.62 13.93 3.15
CA GLY A 137 -5.05 15.16 2.60
C GLY A 137 -3.73 15.60 3.23
N ARG A 138 -3.08 14.73 4.03
CA ARG A 138 -1.82 14.98 4.72
C ARG A 138 -0.63 14.61 3.81
N SER A 139 -0.52 15.30 2.67
CA SER A 139 0.42 14.96 1.60
C SER A 139 1.90 14.93 2.02
N PRO A 140 2.42 15.87 2.83
CA PRO A 140 3.82 15.81 3.29
C PRO A 140 4.12 14.55 4.11
N GLU A 141 3.29 14.23 5.10
CA GLU A 141 3.50 13.02 5.92
C GLU A 141 3.25 11.74 5.12
N ALA A 142 2.30 11.76 4.19
CA ALA A 142 2.07 10.65 3.27
C ALA A 142 3.32 10.38 2.43
N ALA A 143 3.95 11.42 1.87
CA ALA A 143 5.15 11.29 1.07
C ALA A 143 6.33 10.73 1.89
N GLU A 144 6.48 11.16 3.15
CA GLU A 144 7.50 10.61 4.05
C GLU A 144 7.27 9.12 4.29
N ALA A 145 6.05 8.71 4.66
CA ALA A 145 5.72 7.32 4.92
C ALA A 145 5.90 6.45 3.66
N LEU A 146 5.37 6.89 2.51
CA LEU A 146 5.51 6.16 1.24
C LEU A 146 6.98 6.04 0.82
N GLY A 147 7.82 7.04 1.09
CA GLY A 147 9.26 7.01 0.82
C GLY A 147 10.03 5.97 1.63
N ARG A 148 9.44 5.43 2.71
CA ARG A 148 10.02 4.31 3.48
C ARG A 148 9.75 2.94 2.85
N VAL A 149 8.88 2.86 1.85
CA VAL A 149 8.64 1.64 1.07
C VAL A 149 9.76 1.48 0.05
N SER A 150 10.48 0.38 0.15
CA SER A 150 11.73 0.13 -0.60
C SER A 150 11.66 -1.09 -1.51
N GLN A 151 10.77 -2.04 -1.22
CA GLN A 151 10.69 -3.32 -1.93
C GLN A 151 9.32 -4.00 -1.80
N GLY A 152 9.21 -5.16 -2.44
CA GLY A 152 8.04 -6.03 -2.32
C GLY A 152 6.84 -5.55 -3.12
N PRO A 153 5.66 -6.18 -2.91
CA PRO A 153 4.49 -5.97 -3.76
C PRO A 153 3.87 -4.57 -3.63
N PHE A 154 4.21 -3.82 -2.58
CA PHE A 154 3.68 -2.48 -2.34
C PHE A 154 4.52 -1.37 -2.98
N LEU A 155 5.78 -1.64 -3.37
CA LEU A 155 6.66 -0.66 -3.97
C LEU A 155 6.05 0.07 -5.19
N PRO A 156 5.51 -0.61 -6.22
CA PRO A 156 4.95 0.09 -7.38
C PRO A 156 3.76 0.98 -7.00
N TYR A 157 2.93 0.57 -6.05
CA TYR A 157 1.81 1.39 -5.56
C TYR A 157 2.28 2.61 -4.77
N ALA A 158 3.32 2.44 -3.93
CA ALA A 158 3.90 3.52 -3.16
C ALA A 158 4.53 4.58 -4.07
N LEU A 159 5.32 4.16 -5.06
CA LEU A 159 5.92 5.04 -6.06
C LEU A 159 4.86 5.75 -6.90
N HIS A 160 3.81 5.04 -7.33
CA HIS A 160 2.70 5.64 -8.08
C HIS A 160 2.00 6.75 -7.29
N THR A 161 1.72 6.51 -6.01
CA THR A 161 1.07 7.51 -5.14
C THR A 161 2.01 8.67 -4.82
N LEU A 162 3.29 8.39 -4.58
CA LEU A 162 4.30 9.43 -4.37
C LEU A 162 4.44 10.32 -5.62
N ALA A 163 4.38 9.74 -6.81
CA ALA A 163 4.40 10.50 -8.05
C ALA A 163 3.20 11.44 -8.18
N GLN A 164 2.00 10.98 -7.80
CA GLN A 164 0.81 11.83 -7.78
C GLN A 164 0.97 13.00 -6.81
N ILE A 165 1.51 12.76 -5.62
CA ILE A 165 1.84 13.83 -4.66
C ILE A 165 2.83 14.83 -5.27
N ARG A 166 3.91 14.35 -5.90
CA ARG A 166 4.90 15.23 -6.54
C ARG A 166 4.33 16.01 -7.72
N PHE A 167 3.42 15.41 -8.47
CA PHE A 167 2.74 16.09 -9.56
C PHE A 167 1.86 17.24 -9.06
N GLU A 168 1.11 17.04 -7.97
CA GLU A 168 0.30 18.08 -7.32
C GLU A 168 1.13 19.20 -6.67
N GLU A 169 2.39 18.92 -6.34
CA GLU A 169 3.37 19.91 -5.89
C GLU A 169 4.08 20.61 -7.07
N ASP A 170 3.61 20.44 -8.32
CA ASP A 170 4.23 20.93 -9.56
C ASP A 170 5.67 20.42 -9.82
N ARG A 171 6.07 19.33 -9.14
CA ARG A 171 7.38 18.68 -9.29
C ARG A 171 7.32 17.60 -10.37
N HIS A 172 7.00 18.00 -11.60
CA HIS A 172 6.68 17.09 -12.70
C HIS A 172 7.82 16.14 -13.07
N ALA A 173 9.08 16.61 -13.07
CA ALA A 173 10.24 15.77 -13.40
C ALA A 173 10.40 14.61 -12.41
N GLU A 174 10.24 14.88 -11.11
CA GLU A 174 10.30 13.85 -10.07
C GLU A 174 9.11 12.90 -10.12
N ALA A 175 7.91 13.41 -10.40
CA ALA A 175 6.74 12.57 -10.63
C ALA A 175 6.97 11.58 -11.78
N LEU A 176 7.55 12.03 -12.89
CA LEU A 176 7.83 11.18 -14.06
C LEU A 176 8.92 10.13 -13.80
N ASP A 177 9.95 10.45 -13.01
CA ASP A 177 10.97 9.50 -12.56
C ASP A 177 10.36 8.41 -11.67
N LEU A 178 9.56 8.81 -10.68
CA LEU A 178 8.85 7.90 -9.79
C LEU A 178 7.93 6.96 -10.56
N LEU A 179 7.20 7.46 -11.56
CA LEU A 179 6.35 6.63 -12.41
C LEU A 179 7.14 5.66 -13.28
N ALA A 180 8.31 6.04 -13.79
CA ALA A 180 9.17 5.14 -14.55
C ALA A 180 9.62 3.95 -13.67
N ARG A 181 10.12 4.24 -12.47
CA ARG A 181 10.49 3.22 -11.48
C ARG A 181 9.30 2.37 -11.05
N ALA A 182 8.11 2.97 -10.94
CA ALA A 182 6.89 2.26 -10.59
C ALA A 182 6.47 1.25 -11.67
N VAL A 183 6.61 1.61 -12.96
CA VAL A 183 6.36 0.69 -14.09
C VAL A 183 7.32 -0.50 -14.06
N GLU A 184 8.61 -0.27 -13.80
CA GLU A 184 9.62 -1.33 -13.72
C GLU A 184 9.34 -2.34 -12.60
N ALA A 185 8.78 -1.88 -11.48
CA ALA A 185 8.46 -2.72 -10.33
C ALA A 185 7.06 -3.37 -10.38
N ALA A 186 6.21 -2.96 -11.32
CA ALA A 186 4.80 -3.36 -11.34
C ALA A 186 4.57 -4.63 -12.18
N PRO A 187 3.78 -5.61 -11.67
CA PRO A 187 3.20 -6.63 -12.53
C PRO A 187 2.11 -6.02 -13.42
N GLU A 188 1.83 -6.64 -14.56
CA GLU A 188 0.59 -6.34 -15.30
C GLU A 188 -0.63 -6.82 -14.50
N PRO A 189 -1.78 -6.11 -14.53
CA PRO A 189 -2.12 -4.91 -15.31
C PRO A 189 -1.81 -3.57 -14.60
N LEU A 190 -1.11 -3.59 -13.46
CA LEU A 190 -0.78 -2.36 -12.73
C LEU A 190 0.16 -1.46 -13.53
N ALA A 191 1.13 -2.04 -14.23
CA ALA A 191 2.06 -1.28 -15.05
C ALA A 191 1.33 -0.44 -16.11
N ASP A 192 0.30 -0.99 -16.78
CA ASP A 192 -0.55 -0.23 -17.70
C ASP A 192 -1.27 0.96 -17.05
N ARG A 193 -1.82 0.79 -15.85
CA ARG A 193 -2.44 1.90 -15.09
C ARG A 193 -1.42 3.02 -14.82
N ILE A 194 -0.19 2.63 -14.48
CA ILE A 194 0.89 3.57 -14.19
C ILE A 194 1.35 4.25 -15.49
N ARG A 195 1.47 3.52 -16.60
CA ARG A 195 1.73 4.09 -17.94
C ARG A 195 0.68 5.10 -18.34
N LEU A 196 -0.61 4.81 -18.09
CA LEU A 196 -1.71 5.74 -18.36
C LEU A 196 -1.53 7.04 -17.57
N THR A 197 -1.23 6.92 -16.27
CA THR A 197 -0.97 8.09 -15.41
C THR A 197 0.23 8.89 -15.92
N ARG A 198 1.31 8.21 -16.31
CA ARG A 198 2.52 8.84 -16.84
C ARG A 198 2.28 9.55 -18.17
N GLY A 199 1.54 8.93 -19.09
CA GLY A 199 1.12 9.53 -20.36
C GLY A 199 0.30 10.80 -20.15
N ARG A 200 -0.65 10.78 -19.20
CA ARG A 200 -1.46 11.96 -18.85
C ARG A 200 -0.62 13.13 -18.34
N ILE A 201 0.34 12.86 -17.45
CA ILE A 201 1.26 13.89 -16.95
C ILE A 201 2.13 14.44 -18.07
N LEU A 202 2.69 13.58 -18.93
CA LEU A 202 3.50 14.01 -20.08
C LEU A 202 2.69 14.90 -21.03
N TYR A 203 1.46 14.50 -21.33
CA TYR A 203 0.54 15.29 -22.15
C TYR A 203 0.28 16.66 -21.52
N GLN A 204 -0.07 16.71 -20.23
CA GLN A 204 -0.34 17.97 -19.52
C GLN A 204 0.88 18.89 -19.51
N VAL A 205 2.08 18.35 -19.23
CA VAL A 205 3.32 19.12 -19.27
C VAL A 205 3.59 19.66 -20.68
N ALA A 206 3.42 18.83 -21.70
CA ALA A 206 3.65 19.24 -23.10
C ALA A 206 2.68 20.34 -23.55
N VAL A 207 1.39 20.19 -23.25
CA VAL A 207 0.38 21.22 -23.53
C VAL A 207 0.66 22.51 -22.74
N GLY A 208 1.16 22.41 -21.52
CA GLY A 208 1.59 23.57 -20.72
C GLY A 208 2.75 24.38 -21.31
N LEU A 209 3.56 23.79 -22.20
CA LEU A 209 4.64 24.49 -22.92
C LEU A 209 4.13 25.33 -24.10
N SER A 210 2.82 25.31 -24.38
CA SER A 210 2.22 26.07 -25.48
C SER A 210 2.59 27.55 -25.41
N GLY A 211 3.19 28.07 -26.48
CA GLY A 211 3.62 29.46 -26.59
C GLY A 211 5.00 29.79 -26.04
N LEU A 212 5.68 28.83 -25.38
CA LEU A 212 7.06 29.00 -24.90
C LEU A 212 8.08 28.36 -25.85
N ASP A 213 7.82 27.12 -26.26
CA ASP A 213 8.70 26.35 -27.15
C ASP A 213 7.89 25.34 -27.96
N PRO A 214 7.56 25.65 -29.24
CA PRO A 214 6.77 24.77 -30.10
C PRO A 214 7.42 23.40 -30.33
N GLU A 215 8.74 23.34 -30.47
CA GLU A 215 9.44 22.07 -30.73
C GLU A 215 9.46 21.19 -29.50
N ALA A 216 9.69 21.76 -28.31
CA ALA A 216 9.63 21.00 -27.06
C ALA A 216 8.22 20.48 -26.78
N ARG A 217 7.19 21.28 -27.08
CA ARG A 217 5.79 20.84 -27.02
C ARG A 217 5.55 19.64 -27.94
N GLU A 218 5.94 19.73 -29.22
CA GLU A 218 5.77 18.64 -30.19
C GLU A 218 6.48 17.36 -29.72
N ARG A 219 7.75 17.45 -29.30
CA ARG A 219 8.48 16.32 -28.73
C ARG A 219 7.78 15.74 -27.49
N GLY A 220 7.28 16.59 -26.59
CA GLY A 220 6.55 16.17 -25.40
C GLY A 220 5.26 15.41 -25.71
N LEU A 221 4.49 15.89 -26.69
CA LEU A 221 3.27 15.23 -27.17
C LEU A 221 3.58 13.87 -27.80
N GLN A 222 4.65 13.77 -28.59
CA GLN A 222 5.08 12.49 -29.16
C GLN A 222 5.45 11.48 -28.07
N VAL A 223 6.20 11.90 -27.05
CA VAL A 223 6.56 11.03 -25.91
C VAL A 223 5.29 10.60 -25.15
N ALA A 224 4.34 11.51 -24.91
CA ALA A 224 3.07 11.19 -24.26
C ALA A 224 2.28 10.15 -25.05
N ARG A 225 2.15 10.35 -26.37
CA ARG A 225 1.51 9.43 -27.29
C ARG A 225 2.16 8.04 -27.28
N ASP A 226 3.48 7.99 -27.35
CA ASP A 226 4.23 6.73 -27.30
C ASP A 226 4.05 6.00 -25.96
N GLN A 227 3.85 6.74 -24.85
CA GLN A 227 3.50 6.11 -23.58
C GLN A 227 2.13 5.46 -23.60
N PHE A 228 1.12 6.14 -24.13
CA PHE A 228 -0.22 5.55 -24.25
C PHE A 228 -0.20 4.32 -25.16
N GLY A 229 0.53 4.37 -26.28
CA GLY A 229 0.66 3.24 -27.22
C GLY A 229 1.35 2.00 -26.66
N ARG A 230 1.97 2.05 -25.48
CA ARG A 230 2.53 0.87 -24.80
C ARG A 230 1.48 0.05 -24.04
N ILE A 231 0.29 0.62 -23.80
CA ILE A 231 -0.80 -0.06 -23.10
C ILE A 231 -1.45 -1.07 -24.05
N GLN A 232 -1.58 -2.32 -23.60
CA GLN A 232 -2.02 -3.41 -24.47
C GLN A 232 -3.52 -3.38 -24.74
N PRO A 233 -4.00 -3.86 -25.90
CA PRO A 233 -5.43 -3.90 -26.24
C PRO A 233 -6.33 -4.66 -25.25
N GLU A 234 -5.78 -5.63 -24.54
CA GLU A 234 -6.47 -6.43 -23.52
C GLU A 234 -6.53 -5.73 -22.16
N SER A 235 -5.82 -4.62 -22.01
CA SER A 235 -5.78 -3.86 -20.77
C SER A 235 -7.14 -3.23 -20.48
N PRO A 236 -7.60 -3.23 -19.22
CA PRO A 236 -8.80 -2.48 -18.84
C PRO A 236 -8.64 -0.96 -19.00
N TRP A 237 -7.41 -0.49 -19.26
CA TRP A 237 -7.07 0.92 -19.44
C TRP A 237 -6.90 1.31 -20.91
N TYR A 238 -7.18 0.39 -21.85
CA TYR A 238 -6.87 0.61 -23.26
C TYR A 238 -7.74 1.70 -23.89
N ALA A 239 -9.03 1.77 -23.56
CA ALA A 239 -9.91 2.82 -24.07
C ALA A 239 -9.40 4.22 -23.68
N GLN A 240 -9.03 4.41 -22.41
CA GLN A 240 -8.48 5.69 -21.93
C GLN A 240 -7.09 5.98 -22.49
N ALA A 241 -6.31 4.96 -22.85
CA ALA A 241 -5.05 5.14 -23.56
C ALA A 241 -5.28 5.65 -24.99
N LEU A 242 -6.26 5.08 -25.71
CA LEU A 242 -6.67 5.53 -27.03
C LEU A 242 -7.18 6.98 -27.02
N GLU A 243 -7.99 7.36 -26.02
CA GLU A 243 -8.37 8.76 -25.83
C GLU A 243 -7.13 9.66 -25.66
N GLY A 244 -6.19 9.25 -24.81
CA GLY A 244 -4.93 9.96 -24.62
C GLY A 244 -4.13 10.12 -25.91
N MET A 245 -4.06 9.08 -26.73
CA MET A 245 -3.45 9.14 -28.07
C MET A 245 -4.21 10.11 -28.97
N GLY A 246 -5.54 10.06 -29.00
CA GLY A 246 -6.37 10.95 -29.80
C GLY A 246 -6.17 12.41 -29.45
N TRP A 247 -6.07 12.74 -28.15
CA TRP A 247 -5.74 14.10 -27.71
C TRP A 247 -4.33 14.52 -28.11
N CYS A 248 -3.34 13.62 -28.03
CA CYS A 248 -1.98 13.94 -28.52
C CYS A 248 -1.98 14.21 -30.03
N ASP A 249 -2.66 13.35 -30.81
CA ASP A 249 -2.73 13.45 -32.27
C ASP A 249 -3.46 14.73 -32.71
N LEU A 250 -4.52 15.12 -32.01
CA LEU A 250 -5.22 16.38 -32.26
C LEU A 250 -4.30 17.60 -32.03
N GLU A 251 -3.56 17.62 -30.92
CA GLU A 251 -2.62 18.69 -30.57
C GLU A 251 -1.41 18.78 -31.54
N LEU A 252 -1.10 17.67 -32.21
CA LEU A 252 -0.09 17.54 -33.27
C LEU A 252 -0.64 17.85 -34.68
N GLY A 253 -1.95 18.05 -34.83
CA GLY A 253 -2.61 18.29 -36.12
C GLY A 253 -2.91 17.02 -36.94
N ALA A 254 -2.65 15.83 -36.40
CA ALA A 254 -2.94 14.53 -36.99
C ALA A 254 -4.42 14.16 -36.81
N THR A 255 -5.30 14.91 -37.48
CA THR A 255 -6.76 14.86 -37.23
C THR A 255 -7.39 13.50 -37.60
N ALA A 256 -6.85 12.82 -38.63
CA ALA A 256 -7.37 11.52 -39.06
C ALA A 256 -7.06 10.43 -38.03
N GLU A 257 -5.83 10.43 -37.52
CA GLU A 257 -5.35 9.54 -36.46
C GLU A 257 -6.11 9.80 -35.15
N ALA A 258 -6.33 11.07 -34.80
CA ALA A 258 -7.11 11.45 -33.63
C ALA A 258 -8.54 10.90 -33.69
N LEU A 259 -9.23 11.10 -34.83
CA LEU A 259 -10.59 10.58 -35.02
C LEU A 259 -10.64 9.06 -34.95
N ALA A 260 -9.66 8.37 -35.55
CA ALA A 260 -9.56 6.92 -35.47
C ALA A 260 -9.38 6.43 -34.02
N ALA A 261 -8.52 7.10 -33.25
CA ALA A 261 -8.28 6.76 -31.84
C ALA A 261 -9.54 6.96 -30.99
N PHE A 262 -10.24 8.10 -31.13
CA PHE A 262 -11.49 8.36 -30.39
C PHE A 262 -12.60 7.39 -30.77
N THR A 263 -12.72 7.04 -32.05
CA THR A 263 -13.73 6.07 -32.52
C THR A 263 -13.47 4.71 -31.88
N LEU A 264 -12.22 4.23 -31.91
CA LEU A 264 -11.85 2.96 -31.30
C LEU A 264 -12.00 2.98 -29.77
N ALA A 265 -11.75 4.12 -29.12
CA ALA A 265 -12.00 4.28 -27.68
C ALA A 265 -13.49 4.11 -27.36
N ALA A 266 -14.37 4.80 -28.09
CA ALA A 266 -15.83 4.72 -27.90
C ALA A 266 -16.41 3.33 -28.20
N GLU A 267 -15.81 2.58 -29.14
CA GLU A 267 -16.18 1.17 -29.38
C GLU A 267 -15.83 0.26 -28.21
N ARG A 268 -14.80 0.61 -27.42
CA ARG A 268 -14.30 -0.18 -26.29
C ARG A 268 -14.96 0.18 -24.97
N ASP A 269 -15.28 1.45 -24.78
CA ASP A 269 -15.97 2.00 -23.61
C ASP A 269 -16.99 3.05 -24.09
N PRO A 270 -18.28 2.67 -24.27
CA PRO A 270 -19.29 3.56 -24.84
C PRO A 270 -19.82 4.65 -23.90
N ASP A 271 -19.50 4.58 -22.61
CA ASP A 271 -19.99 5.47 -21.54
C ASP A 271 -19.05 6.67 -21.31
#